data_AF-A0A183I832-F1
#
_entry.id   AF-A0A183I832-F1
#
_cell.length_a   1.000
_cell.length_b   1.000
_cell.length_c   1.000
_cell.angle_alpha   90.00
_cell.angle_beta   90.00
_cell.angle_gamma   90.00
#
_symmetry.space_group_name_H-M   'P 1'
#
loop_
_entity.id
_entity.type
_entity.pdbx_description
1 polymer ?
#
loop_
_entity_poly.entity_id
_entity_poly.type
_entity_poly.pdbx_seq_one_letter_code
_entity_poly.pdbx_strand_id
1 'polypeptide(L)'
;MLIISRSAVHDLKHGNNAERSAELLQQFLSEATFDSANYSTTLILKSEKHCTDAHLIIDTYGEEDIHFLLDFDVAFLGVDQIEYERNSKNIRKEYDHLNDDDYRQQRLK
;
A
#
# COMPACT_ATOMS: atom_id res chain seq x y z
N MET A 1 9.51 5.92 8.40
CA MET A 1 10.10 4.58 8.15
C MET A 1 9.03 3.60 7.68
N LEU A 2 7.96 3.36 8.47
CA LEU A 2 6.85 2.46 8.11
C LEU A 2 6.25 2.69 6.70
N ILE A 3 5.95 3.94 6.35
CA ILE A 3 5.35 4.31 5.05
C ILE A 3 6.25 3.87 3.88
N ILE A 4 7.57 4.07 4.00
CA ILE A 4 8.53 3.70 2.95
C ILE A 4 8.69 2.18 2.89
N SER A 5 8.74 1.52 4.04
CA SER A 5 8.96 0.07 4.13
C SER A 5 7.76 -0.75 3.67
N ARG A 6 6.55 -0.20 3.70
CA ARG A 6 5.33 -0.85 3.22
C ARG A 6 5.47 -1.36 1.77
N SER A 7 5.97 -0.51 0.90
CA SER A 7 6.13 -0.78 -0.54
C SER A 7 7.59 -1.03 -0.92
N ALA A 8 8.41 -1.52 0.02
CA ALA A 8 9.81 -1.84 -0.22
C ALA A 8 9.99 -2.93 -1.29
N VAL A 9 9.05 -3.88 -1.34
CA VAL A 9 8.88 -4.82 -2.44
C VAL A 9 7.62 -4.46 -3.21
N HIS A 10 7.78 -4.19 -4.51
CA HIS A 10 6.68 -3.87 -5.42
C HIS A 10 6.82 -4.69 -6.70
N ASP A 11 6.11 -5.82 -6.74
CA ASP A 11 6.04 -6.70 -7.91
C ASP A 11 4.57 -6.99 -8.24
N LEU A 12 4.09 -6.42 -9.35
CA LEU A 12 2.69 -6.56 -9.76
C LEU A 12 2.29 -7.99 -10.17
N LYS A 13 3.25 -8.90 -10.34
CA LYS A 13 3.00 -10.28 -10.76
C LYS A 13 2.89 -11.25 -9.59
N HIS A 14 3.24 -10.80 -8.38
CA HIS A 14 3.30 -11.64 -7.19
C HIS A 14 2.43 -11.06 -6.08
N GLY A 15 1.66 -11.93 -5.41
CA GLY A 15 0.75 -11.53 -4.34
C GLY A 15 1.40 -11.37 -2.97
N ASN A 16 2.69 -11.68 -2.81
CA ASN A 16 3.36 -11.72 -1.50
C ASN A 16 4.22 -10.47 -1.21
N ASN A 17 3.88 -9.33 -1.81
CA ASN A 17 4.65 -8.09 -1.65
C ASN A 17 4.68 -7.63 -0.19
N ALA A 18 3.54 -7.68 0.50
CA ALA A 18 3.43 -7.29 1.90
C ALA A 18 4.31 -8.16 2.81
N GLU A 19 4.29 -9.48 2.61
CA GLU A 19 5.12 -10.44 3.35
C GLU A 19 6.61 -10.15 3.17
N ARG A 20 7.05 -9.95 1.92
CA ARG A 20 8.46 -9.67 1.62
C ARG A 20 8.91 -8.30 2.13
N SER A 21 8.05 -7.28 2.03
CA SER A 21 8.30 -5.96 2.64
C SER A 21 8.42 -6.05 4.16
N ALA A 22 7.57 -6.85 4.79
CA ALA A 22 7.59 -7.13 6.23
C ALA A 22 8.88 -7.85 6.67
N GLU A 23 9.36 -8.83 5.89
CA GLU A 23 10.62 -9.53 6.12
C GLU A 23 11.83 -8.58 6.04
N LEU A 24 11.88 -7.73 4.99
CA LEU A 24 12.94 -6.73 4.85
C LEU A 24 12.95 -5.73 6.02
N LEU A 25 11.77 -5.27 6.43
CA LEU A 25 11.65 -4.40 7.60
C LEU A 25 12.14 -5.10 8.86
N GLN A 26 11.78 -6.37 9.06
CA GLN A 26 12.17 -7.13 10.23
C GLN A 26 13.69 -7.36 10.26
N GLN A 27 14.32 -7.67 9.12
CA GLN A 27 15.77 -7.78 9.02
C GLN A 27 16.45 -6.47 9.39
N PHE A 28 16.02 -5.36 8.78
CA PHE A 28 16.57 -4.04 9.09
C PHE A 28 16.38 -3.65 10.57
N LEU A 29 15.21 -3.93 11.13
CA LEU A 29 14.93 -3.63 12.53
C LEU A 29 15.63 -4.58 13.51
N SER A 30 16.01 -5.79 13.09
CA SER A 30 16.82 -6.70 13.92
C SER A 30 18.25 -6.19 14.12
N GLU A 31 18.75 -5.40 13.17
CA GLU A 31 20.04 -4.72 13.25
C GLU A 31 19.94 -3.39 14.02
N ALA A 32 18.73 -2.88 14.20
CA ALA A 32 18.44 -1.67 14.96
C ALA A 32 17.95 -2.01 16.38
N THR A 33 18.27 -1.18 17.37
CA THR A 33 17.77 -1.36 18.75
C THR A 33 16.34 -0.84 18.92
N PHE A 34 15.41 -1.26 18.05
CA PHE A 34 14.01 -0.80 18.03
C PHE A 34 13.05 -1.87 18.54
N ASP A 35 12.40 -1.61 19.68
CA ASP A 35 11.46 -2.56 20.33
C ASP A 35 10.10 -2.71 19.63
N SER A 36 9.78 -1.86 18.65
CA SER A 36 8.48 -1.86 17.95
C SER A 36 8.46 -2.65 16.64
N ALA A 37 9.47 -3.49 16.39
CA ALA A 37 9.60 -4.25 15.15
C ALA A 37 8.37 -5.10 14.83
N ASN A 38 7.90 -5.88 15.80
CA ASN A 38 6.74 -6.76 15.61
C ASN A 38 5.46 -5.99 15.28
N TYR A 39 5.25 -4.83 15.91
CA TYR A 39 4.09 -3.99 15.64
C TYR A 39 4.14 -3.42 14.22
N SER A 40 5.29 -2.90 13.80
CA SER A 40 5.50 -2.32 12.48
C SER A 40 5.32 -3.36 11.36
N THR A 41 5.88 -4.55 11.55
CA THR A 41 5.70 -5.69 10.62
C THR A 41 4.23 -6.10 10.55
N THR A 42 3.51 -6.14 11.69
CA THR A 42 2.08 -6.46 11.73
C THR A 42 1.25 -5.44 10.95
N LEU A 43 1.56 -4.14 11.05
CA LEU A 43 0.88 -3.10 10.30
C LEU A 43 1.07 -3.26 8.79
N ILE A 44 2.28 -3.60 8.32
CA ILE A 44 2.53 -3.87 6.89
C ILE A 44 1.66 -5.04 6.41
N LEU A 45 1.63 -6.14 7.15
CA LEU A 45 0.81 -7.31 6.78
C LEU A 45 -0.69 -6.97 6.76
N LYS A 46 -1.19 -6.22 7.76
CA LYS A 46 -2.60 -5.78 7.77
C LYS A 46 -2.94 -4.87 6.59
N SER A 47 -1.99 -4.07 6.11
CA SER A 47 -2.20 -3.12 5.03
C SER A 47 -2.41 -3.74 3.65
N GLU A 48 -2.09 -5.04 3.49
CA GLU A 48 -2.30 -5.81 2.27
C GLU A 48 -3.76 -5.81 1.79
N LYS A 49 -4.72 -5.68 2.71
CA LYS A 49 -6.14 -5.60 2.37
C LYS A 49 -6.54 -4.27 1.71
N HIS A 50 -5.65 -3.28 1.70
CA HIS A 50 -5.84 -1.94 1.15
C HIS A 50 -7.02 -1.12 1.73
N CYS A 51 -7.89 -1.70 2.56
CA CYS A 51 -8.97 -1.02 3.26
C CYS A 51 -9.28 -1.71 4.60
N THR A 52 -10.01 -1.00 5.45
CA THR A 52 -10.62 -1.53 6.68
C THR A 52 -12.13 -1.25 6.64
N ASP A 53 -12.91 -1.83 7.55
CA ASP A 53 -14.35 -1.60 7.62
C ASP A 53 -14.70 -0.10 7.78
N ALA A 54 -13.86 0.65 8.49
CA ALA A 54 -14.02 2.10 8.64
C ALA A 54 -13.96 2.86 7.30
N HIS A 55 -13.19 2.37 6.32
CA HIS A 55 -13.10 2.97 4.98
C HIS A 55 -14.31 2.64 4.09
N LEU A 56 -15.13 1.67 4.47
CA LEU A 56 -16.29 1.21 3.69
C LEU A 56 -17.59 1.89 4.13
N ILE A 57 -17.59 2.60 5.26
CA ILE A 57 -18.76 3.26 5.83
C ILE A 57 -18.60 4.77 5.68
N ILE A 58 -19.59 5.41 5.05
CA ILE A 58 -19.62 6.87 4.86
C ILE A 58 -19.60 7.57 6.22
N ASP A 59 -18.88 8.69 6.30
CA ASP A 59 -18.72 9.52 7.51
C ASP A 59 -18.12 8.77 8.72
N THR A 60 -17.43 7.66 8.48
CA THR A 60 -16.67 6.93 9.50
C THR A 60 -15.18 7.15 9.30
N TYR A 61 -14.46 7.29 10.41
CA TYR A 61 -13.01 7.44 10.42
C TYR A 61 -12.42 6.44 11.41
N GLY A 62 -11.32 5.80 11.02
CA GLY A 62 -10.60 4.91 11.93
C GLY A 62 -9.53 5.66 12.71
N GLU A 63 -9.28 5.24 13.94
CA GLU A 63 -8.32 5.89 14.84
C GLU A 63 -7.00 5.10 15.00
N GLU A 64 -6.96 3.86 14.49
CA GLU A 64 -5.75 3.02 14.56
C GLU A 64 -4.71 3.42 13.50
N ASP A 65 -3.42 3.20 13.79
CA ASP A 65 -2.29 3.50 12.89
C ASP A 65 -2.44 2.92 11.47
N ILE A 66 -3.15 1.80 11.33
CA ILE A 66 -3.42 1.18 10.02
C ILE A 66 -4.26 2.10 9.12
N HIS A 67 -5.17 2.89 9.68
CA HIS A 67 -5.99 3.83 8.92
C HIS A 67 -5.12 4.94 8.33
N PHE A 68 -4.27 5.56 9.16
CA PHE A 68 -3.32 6.56 8.68
C PHE A 68 -2.37 5.98 7.62
N LEU A 69 -1.88 4.75 7.81
CA LEU A 69 -1.01 4.10 6.83
C LEU A 69 -1.71 3.86 5.48
N LEU A 70 -3.00 3.52 5.49
CA LEU A 70 -3.81 3.34 4.29
C LEU A 70 -4.18 4.68 3.64
N ASP A 71 -4.48 5.71 4.43
CA ASP A 71 -4.76 7.06 3.93
C ASP A 71 -3.59 7.63 3.13
N PHE A 72 -2.35 7.37 3.55
CA PHE A 72 -1.17 7.80 2.80
C PHE A 72 -1.07 7.17 1.40
N ASP A 73 -1.57 5.95 1.20
CA ASP A 73 -1.57 5.29 -0.12
C ASP A 73 -2.57 5.95 -1.08
N VAL A 74 -3.67 6.48 -0.55
CA VAL A 74 -4.74 7.10 -1.35
C VAL A 74 -4.64 8.63 -1.39
N ALA A 75 -3.73 9.23 -0.64
CA ALA A 75 -3.52 10.67 -0.60
C ALA A 75 -3.25 11.28 -1.99
N PHE A 76 -2.68 10.52 -2.92
CA PHE A 76 -2.46 10.97 -4.30
C PHE A 76 -3.77 11.30 -5.05
N LEU A 77 -4.92 10.84 -4.58
CA LEU A 77 -6.22 11.19 -5.16
C LEU A 77 -6.59 12.67 -4.92
N GLY A 78 -6.00 13.30 -3.91
CA GLY A 78 -6.26 14.69 -3.52
C GLY A 78 -5.28 15.73 -4.09
N VAL A 79 -4.32 15.31 -4.94
CA VAL A 79 -3.37 16.22 -5.60
C VAL A 79 -4.02 16.99 -6.75
N ASP A 80 -3.32 17.98 -7.31
CA ASP A 80 -3.85 18.73 -8.46
C ASP A 80 -4.04 17.84 -9.70
N GLN A 81 -4.88 18.29 -10.63
CA GLN A 81 -5.26 17.50 -11.80
C GLN A 81 -4.05 17.05 -12.65
N ILE A 82 -3.04 17.92 -12.83
CA ILE A 82 -1.89 17.60 -13.68
C ILE A 82 -1.06 16.49 -13.03
N GLU A 83 -0.84 16.59 -11.72
CA GLU A 83 -0.14 15.56 -10.97
C GLU A 83 -0.94 14.25 -10.90
N TYR A 84 -2.25 14.32 -10.72
CA TYR A 84 -3.13 13.17 -10.70
C TYR A 84 -3.09 12.41 -12.04
N GLU A 85 -3.20 13.12 -13.17
CA GLU A 85 -3.15 12.51 -14.51
C GLU A 85 -1.79 11.87 -14.78
N ARG A 86 -0.69 12.52 -14.36
CA ARG A 86 0.66 11.97 -14.47
C ARG A 86 0.79 10.67 -13.67
N ASN A 87 0.33 10.67 -12.42
CA ASN A 87 0.41 9.50 -11.54
C ASN A 87 -0.45 8.36 -12.09
N SER A 88 -1.67 8.65 -12.54
CA SER A 88 -2.57 7.67 -13.16
C SER A 88 -1.98 7.03 -14.41
N LYS A 89 -1.31 7.81 -15.27
CA LYS A 89 -0.60 7.28 -16.45
C LYS A 89 0.58 6.41 -16.05
N ASN A 90 1.33 6.78 -15.01
CA ASN A 90 2.45 5.97 -14.53
C ASN A 90 1.96 4.63 -13.96
N ILE A 91 0.90 4.65 -13.14
CA ILE A 91 0.27 3.42 -12.65
C ILE A 91 -0.17 2.55 -13.82
N ARG A 92 -0.82 3.09 -14.86
CA ARG A 92 -1.23 2.30 -16.04
C ARG A 92 -0.05 1.62 -16.74
N LYS A 93 1.11 2.28 -16.80
CA LYS A 93 2.33 1.73 -17.44
C LYS A 93 2.87 0.50 -16.73
N GLU A 94 2.71 0.43 -15.40
CA GLU A 94 3.17 -0.75 -14.66
C GLU A 94 2.42 -2.03 -15.09
N TYR A 95 1.19 -1.85 -15.61
CA TYR A 95 0.35 -2.91 -16.17
C TYR A 95 0.40 -2.98 -17.71
N ASP A 96 1.45 -2.47 -18.37
CA ASP A 96 1.59 -2.52 -19.83
C ASP A 96 1.59 -3.96 -20.39
N HIS A 97 1.83 -4.95 -19.53
CA HIS A 97 1.73 -6.37 -19.86
C HIS A 97 0.28 -6.88 -19.96
N LEU A 98 -0.71 -6.08 -19.56
CA LEU A 98 -2.14 -6.37 -19.70
C LEU A 98 -2.76 -5.49 -20.78
N ASN A 99 -3.68 -6.08 -21.56
CA ASN A 99 -4.57 -5.29 -22.40
C ASN A 99 -5.59 -4.51 -21.53
N ASP A 100 -6.30 -3.57 -22.14
CA ASP A 100 -7.19 -2.69 -21.39
C ASP A 100 -8.39 -3.40 -20.75
N ASP A 101 -8.88 -4.48 -21.35
CA ASP A 101 -9.97 -5.27 -20.77
C ASP A 101 -9.50 -6.01 -19.52
N ASP A 102 -8.38 -6.71 -19.59
CA ASP A 102 -7.80 -7.44 -18.46
C ASP A 102 -7.39 -6.48 -17.33
N TYR A 103 -6.82 -5.33 -17.68
CA TYR A 103 -6.50 -4.28 -16.70
C TYR A 103 -7.75 -3.79 -15.96
N ARG A 104 -8.85 -3.52 -16.69
CA ARG A 104 -10.12 -3.13 -16.07
C ARG A 104 -10.69 -4.22 -15.17
N GLN A 105 -10.64 -5.48 -15.61
CA GLN A 105 -11.15 -6.62 -14.83
C GLN A 105 -10.39 -6.80 -13.50
N GLN A 106 -9.08 -6.58 -13.49
CA GLN A 106 -8.31 -6.66 -12.24
C GLN A 106 -8.67 -5.57 -11.22
N ARG A 107 -9.19 -4.42 -11.67
CA ARG A 107 -9.59 -3.31 -10.78
C ARG A 107 -11.02 -3.40 -10.26
N LEU A 108 -11.79 -4.39 -10.70
CA LEU A 108 -13.15 -4.68 -10.21
C LEU A 108 -13.15 -5.69 -9.06
N LYS A 109 -12.00 -6.29 -8.75
CA LYS A 109 -11.79 -7.18 -7.61
C LYS A 109 -11.31 -6.39 -6.41
#